data_AF-A0A8S1DVE7-F1
#
_entry.id   AF-A0A8S1DVE7-F1
#
_cell.length_a   1.000
_cell.length_b   1.000
_cell.length_c   1.000
_cell.angle_alpha   90.00
_cell.angle_beta   90.00
_cell.angle_gamma   90.00
#
_symmetry.space_group_name_H-M   'P 1'
#
loop_
_entity.id
_entity.type
_entity.pdbx_description
1 polymer ?
#
loop_
_entity_poly.entity_id
_entity_poly.type
_entity_poly.pdbx_seq_one_letter_code
_entity_poly.pdbx_strand_id
1 'polypeptide(L)'
;MSMVLVSYIWSCIFWMAIPEDEVGGINFRPLIYLTPIPCALGVWAVGNVGRERGAIWWPLGIAFATTPVLWFWDDGTWFTAMTFCSSFGFDTLAKQWRKTYPKKRSLRSRILVLSFCTLLYCGLFTSYLYFNGKITDSDGEEIKFQDAVHHFFTSPWWLDLKQSLVDTWTFAQHHGWAEVWKQIIDLSDPHGEINAHKVLGVSQTATQSEITAKWRALSREFHPDKVKDELERKKAQERFMEIQQAYEVLSKMRSKRTAKNKKSIDL
;
A
#
# COMPACT_ATOMS: atom_id res chain seq x y z
N MET A 1 -24.47 -14.68 4.50
CA MET A 1 -23.08 -14.37 4.94
C MET A 1 -22.49 -13.16 4.21
N SER A 2 -22.54 -13.09 2.88
CA SER A 2 -22.01 -11.94 2.11
C SER A 2 -22.73 -10.61 2.38
N MET A 3 -24.06 -10.62 2.59
CA MET A 3 -24.83 -9.40 2.92
C MET A 3 -24.32 -8.73 4.19
N VAL A 4 -24.06 -9.54 5.23
CA VAL A 4 -23.54 -9.09 6.53
C VAL A 4 -22.18 -8.41 6.37
N LEU A 5 -21.24 -9.05 5.67
CA LEU A 5 -19.89 -8.49 5.49
C LEU A 5 -19.91 -7.13 4.78
N VAL A 6 -20.65 -7.03 3.65
CA VAL A 6 -20.66 -5.80 2.84
C VAL A 6 -21.37 -4.66 3.57
N SER A 7 -22.51 -4.93 4.20
CA SER A 7 -23.24 -3.92 4.96
C SER A 7 -22.46 -3.44 6.19
N TYR A 8 -21.75 -4.33 6.88
CA TYR A 8 -20.85 -3.95 7.97
C TYR A 8 -19.76 -2.98 7.48
N ILE A 9 -19.01 -3.36 6.42
CA ILE A 9 -17.94 -2.52 5.87
C ILE A 9 -18.47 -1.15 5.43
N TRP A 10 -19.60 -1.10 4.72
CA TRP A 10 -20.17 0.16 4.25
C TRP A 10 -20.62 1.06 5.40
N SER A 11 -21.16 0.47 6.47
CA SER A 11 -21.56 1.20 7.67
C SER A 11 -20.33 1.77 8.41
N CYS A 12 -19.27 0.97 8.54
CA CYS A 12 -18.03 1.42 9.16
C CYS A 12 -17.37 2.55 8.36
N ILE A 13 -17.28 2.43 7.03
CA ILE A 13 -16.67 3.47 6.19
C ILE A 13 -17.45 4.78 6.28
N PHE A 14 -18.79 4.70 6.26
CA PHE A 14 -19.61 5.89 6.44
C PHE A 14 -19.39 6.54 7.80
N TRP A 15 -19.36 5.75 8.88
CA TRP A 15 -19.13 6.26 10.23
C TRP A 15 -17.74 6.87 10.40
N MET A 16 -16.70 6.20 9.91
CA MET A 16 -15.32 6.70 9.93
C MET A 16 -15.15 7.99 9.11
N ALA A 17 -15.95 8.18 8.06
CA ALA A 17 -15.89 9.39 7.23
C ALA A 17 -16.46 10.64 7.93
N ILE A 18 -17.19 10.49 9.04
CA ILE A 18 -17.79 11.60 9.80
C ILE A 18 -16.70 12.25 10.67
N PRO A 19 -16.45 13.56 10.53
CA PRO A 19 -15.47 14.26 11.36
C PRO A 19 -15.80 14.16 12.85
N GLU A 20 -14.79 13.85 13.67
CA GLU A 20 -14.94 13.83 15.13
C GLU A 20 -14.98 15.23 15.75
N ASP A 21 -14.19 16.14 15.18
CA ASP A 21 -14.03 17.54 15.58
C ASP A 21 -15.03 18.47 14.86
N GLU A 22 -15.28 19.65 15.43
CA GLU A 22 -16.03 20.72 14.77
C GLU A 22 -15.27 21.26 13.55
N VAL A 23 -15.89 21.19 12.38
CA VAL A 23 -15.31 21.73 11.13
C VAL A 23 -16.00 23.05 10.83
N GLY A 24 -15.27 24.17 10.97
CA GLY A 24 -15.81 25.51 10.72
C GLY A 24 -16.93 25.93 11.68
N GLY A 25 -16.92 25.41 12.91
CA GLY A 25 -17.96 25.66 13.93
C GLY A 25 -19.26 24.87 13.73
N ILE A 26 -19.25 23.88 12.83
CA ILE A 26 -20.40 22.99 12.59
C ILE A 26 -20.09 21.60 13.16
N ASN A 27 -21.02 21.09 13.97
CA ASN A 27 -20.97 19.76 14.54
C ASN A 27 -21.57 18.71 13.59
N PHE A 28 -20.74 17.81 13.06
CA PHE A 28 -21.17 16.73 12.14
C PHE A 28 -21.56 15.42 12.84
N ARG A 29 -21.35 15.32 14.17
CA ARG A 29 -21.74 14.15 14.99
C ARG A 29 -23.19 13.65 14.75
N PRO A 30 -24.21 14.49 14.55
CA PRO A 30 -25.58 14.01 14.29
C PRO A 30 -25.72 13.15 13.03
N LEU A 31 -24.77 13.20 12.08
CA LEU A 31 -24.79 12.33 10.89
C LEU A 31 -24.67 10.84 11.25
N ILE A 32 -24.18 10.49 12.44
CA ILE A 32 -24.08 9.10 12.92
C ILE A 32 -25.45 8.41 12.90
N TYR A 33 -26.55 9.13 13.15
CA TYR A 33 -27.90 8.57 13.08
C TYR A 33 -28.34 8.15 11.67
N LEU A 34 -27.60 8.55 10.62
CA LEU A 34 -27.85 8.13 9.23
C LEU A 34 -27.12 6.85 8.84
N THR A 35 -26.25 6.30 9.71
CA THR A 35 -25.51 5.04 9.49
C THR A 35 -26.38 3.81 9.16
N PRO A 36 -27.65 3.70 9.60
CA PRO A 36 -28.55 2.64 9.13
C PRO A 36 -28.77 2.62 7.61
N ILE A 37 -28.62 3.74 6.92
CA ILE A 37 -28.80 3.85 5.47
C ILE A 37 -27.76 3.04 4.68
N PRO A 38 -26.44 3.24 4.84
CA PRO A 38 -25.42 2.42 4.16
C PRO A 38 -25.49 0.95 4.55
N CYS A 39 -25.88 0.62 5.79
CA CYS A 39 -26.15 -0.76 6.19
C CYS A 39 -27.24 -1.40 5.31
N ALA A 40 -28.40 -0.77 5.26
CA ALA A 40 -29.54 -1.24 4.48
C ALA A 40 -29.24 -1.32 2.98
N LEU A 41 -28.48 -0.35 2.44
CA LEU A 41 -28.01 -0.37 1.06
C LEU A 41 -27.08 -1.56 0.79
N GLY A 42 -26.17 -1.88 1.71
CA GLY A 42 -25.28 -3.05 1.59
C GLY A 42 -26.05 -4.37 1.58
N VAL A 43 -27.01 -4.52 2.50
CA VAL A 43 -27.90 -5.70 2.55
C VAL A 43 -28.72 -5.81 1.27
N TRP A 44 -29.35 -4.71 0.84
CA TRP A 44 -30.18 -4.68 -0.36
C TRP A 44 -29.38 -4.91 -1.64
N ALA A 45 -28.19 -4.34 -1.75
CA ALA A 45 -27.34 -4.50 -2.94
C ALA A 45 -26.92 -5.96 -3.12
N VAL A 46 -26.45 -6.61 -2.06
CA VAL A 46 -26.01 -8.01 -2.10
C VAL A 46 -27.19 -8.99 -2.16
N GLY A 47 -28.26 -8.71 -1.42
CA GLY A 47 -29.45 -9.56 -1.39
C GLY A 47 -30.25 -9.60 -2.69
N ASN A 48 -30.03 -8.62 -3.58
CA ASN A 48 -30.62 -8.61 -4.91
C ASN A 48 -29.70 -9.18 -6.00
N VAL A 49 -28.55 -9.73 -5.64
CA VAL A 49 -27.67 -10.40 -6.59
C VAL A 49 -28.26 -11.77 -6.96
N GLY A 50 -28.29 -12.07 -8.26
CA GLY A 50 -28.72 -13.38 -8.76
C GLY A 50 -30.23 -13.49 -9.03
N ARG A 51 -30.83 -14.62 -8.61
CA ARG A 51 -32.24 -14.95 -8.89
C ARG A 51 -33.22 -14.43 -7.83
N GLU A 52 -32.72 -13.75 -6.82
CA GLU A 52 -33.49 -13.23 -5.70
C GLU A 52 -33.80 -11.74 -5.92
N ARG A 53 -34.92 -11.28 -5.36
CA ARG A 53 -35.26 -9.87 -5.29
C ARG A 53 -35.96 -9.55 -3.98
N GLY A 54 -35.68 -8.40 -3.39
CA GLY A 54 -36.35 -7.90 -2.19
C GLY A 54 -36.38 -6.38 -2.16
N ALA A 55 -37.38 -5.85 -1.46
CA ALA A 55 -37.53 -4.42 -1.25
C ALA A 55 -36.53 -3.90 -0.20
N ILE A 56 -36.03 -2.68 -0.38
CA ILE A 56 -35.09 -2.03 0.55
C ILE A 56 -35.77 -1.60 1.87
N TRP A 57 -37.09 -1.42 1.87
CA TRP A 57 -37.82 -0.89 3.02
C TRP A 57 -37.71 -1.76 4.27
N TRP A 58 -37.66 -3.08 4.11
CA TRP A 58 -37.49 -4.03 5.23
C TRP A 58 -36.13 -3.90 5.91
N PRO A 59 -34.98 -4.07 5.22
CA PRO A 59 -33.69 -3.91 5.86
C PRO A 59 -33.46 -2.48 6.35
N LEU A 60 -34.02 -1.47 5.68
CA LEU A 60 -33.93 -0.07 6.14
C LEU A 60 -34.68 0.15 7.46
N GLY A 61 -35.94 -0.28 7.54
CA GLY A 61 -36.74 -0.14 8.75
C GLY A 61 -36.14 -0.89 9.93
N ILE A 62 -35.60 -2.10 9.68
CA ILE A 62 -34.95 -2.90 10.72
C ILE A 62 -33.64 -2.25 11.18
N ALA A 63 -32.82 -1.73 10.26
CA ALA A 63 -31.59 -1.03 10.61
C ALA A 63 -31.88 0.18 11.52
N PHE A 64 -32.90 0.99 11.21
CA PHE A 64 -33.33 2.09 12.08
C PHE A 64 -33.96 1.60 13.40
N ALA A 65 -34.66 0.47 13.39
CA ALA A 65 -35.21 -0.11 14.62
C ALA A 65 -34.11 -0.57 15.60
N THR A 66 -32.90 -0.88 15.10
CA THR A 66 -31.75 -1.23 15.93
C THR A 66 -30.95 -0.03 16.45
N THR A 67 -31.28 1.21 16.04
CA THR A 67 -30.61 2.43 16.52
C THR A 67 -30.57 2.57 18.04
N PRO A 68 -31.60 2.18 18.85
CA PRO A 68 -31.53 2.27 20.30
C PRO A 68 -30.38 1.47 20.94
N VAL A 69 -29.82 0.47 20.26
CA VAL A 69 -28.66 -0.31 20.76
C VAL A 69 -27.45 0.59 21.01
N LEU A 70 -27.29 1.67 20.24
CA LEU A 70 -26.25 2.69 20.42
C LEU A 70 -26.20 3.30 21.82
N TRP A 71 -27.35 3.37 22.52
CA TRP A 71 -27.41 4.02 23.83
C TRP A 71 -27.02 3.10 24.97
N PHE A 72 -27.01 1.79 24.74
CA PHE A 72 -26.81 0.78 25.78
C PHE A 72 -25.51 -0.02 25.61
N TRP A 73 -24.94 -0.06 24.41
CA TRP A 73 -23.80 -0.91 24.05
C TRP A 73 -22.74 -0.14 23.26
N ASP A 74 -21.59 -0.78 23.04
CA ASP A 74 -20.51 -0.23 22.21
C ASP A 74 -20.89 -0.17 20.72
N ASP A 75 -20.14 0.66 19.99
CA ASP A 75 -20.34 0.88 18.55
C ASP A 75 -20.28 -0.43 17.76
N GLY A 76 -19.35 -1.34 18.12
CA GLY A 76 -19.18 -2.63 17.46
C GLY A 76 -20.39 -3.56 17.65
N THR A 77 -20.93 -3.64 18.86
CA THR A 77 -22.17 -4.37 19.13
C THR A 77 -23.36 -3.77 18.39
N TRP A 78 -23.45 -2.44 18.28
CA TRP A 78 -24.49 -1.83 17.47
C TRP A 78 -24.36 -2.18 15.97
N PHE A 79 -23.17 -2.05 15.38
CA PHE A 79 -22.94 -2.37 13.96
C PHE A 79 -23.28 -3.82 13.65
N THR A 80 -22.87 -4.75 14.52
CA THR A 80 -23.17 -6.16 14.36
C THR A 80 -24.67 -6.43 14.50
N ALA A 81 -25.33 -5.95 15.57
CA ALA A 81 -26.77 -6.12 15.77
C ALA A 81 -27.58 -5.57 14.58
N MET A 82 -27.29 -4.35 14.15
CA MET A 82 -27.93 -3.70 13.00
C MET A 82 -27.80 -4.54 11.73
N THR A 83 -26.58 -5.00 11.46
CA THR A 83 -26.27 -5.78 10.25
C THR A 83 -26.93 -7.15 10.24
N PHE A 84 -26.88 -7.87 11.37
CA PHE A 84 -27.46 -9.20 11.51
C PHE A 84 -28.99 -9.14 11.44
N CYS A 85 -29.62 -8.24 12.20
CA CYS A 85 -31.07 -8.07 12.19
C CYS A 85 -31.58 -7.66 10.80
N SER A 86 -30.91 -6.72 10.13
CA SER A 86 -31.31 -6.27 8.80
C SER A 86 -31.16 -7.35 7.73
N SER A 87 -30.07 -8.14 7.80
CA SER A 87 -29.85 -9.26 6.89
C SER A 87 -30.88 -10.37 7.11
N PHE A 88 -31.12 -10.74 8.37
CA PHE A 88 -32.13 -11.74 8.73
C PHE A 88 -33.54 -11.31 8.32
N GLY A 89 -33.88 -10.04 8.56
CA GLY A 89 -35.15 -9.46 8.15
C GLY A 89 -35.34 -9.42 6.63
N PHE A 90 -34.28 -9.14 5.87
CA PHE A 90 -34.34 -9.21 4.41
C PHE A 90 -34.61 -10.63 3.93
N ASP A 91 -33.91 -11.63 4.48
CA ASP A 91 -34.06 -13.03 4.10
C ASP A 91 -35.45 -13.59 4.45
N THR A 92 -36.04 -13.15 5.56
CA THR A 92 -37.33 -13.64 6.06
C THR A 92 -38.53 -12.91 5.48
N LEU A 93 -38.47 -11.57 5.36
CA LEU A 93 -39.64 -10.73 5.05
C LEU A 93 -39.61 -10.15 3.64
N ALA A 94 -38.42 -9.84 3.11
CA ALA A 94 -38.29 -9.13 1.84
C ALA A 94 -38.07 -10.05 0.64
N LYS A 95 -37.52 -11.24 0.88
CA LYS A 95 -37.00 -12.13 -0.16
C LYS A 95 -38.10 -12.76 -1.00
N GLN A 96 -38.00 -12.56 -2.31
CA GLN A 96 -38.88 -13.17 -3.30
C GLN A 96 -38.08 -13.75 -4.46
N TRP A 97 -38.48 -14.92 -4.94
CA TRP A 97 -37.86 -15.52 -6.11
C TRP A 97 -38.25 -14.78 -7.38
N ARG A 98 -37.26 -14.49 -8.23
CA ARG A 98 -37.49 -13.80 -9.50
C ARG A 98 -37.92 -14.81 -10.57
N LYS A 99 -39.12 -14.65 -11.12
CA LYS A 99 -39.66 -15.50 -12.19
C LYS A 99 -38.99 -15.26 -13.55
N THR A 100 -38.39 -14.08 -13.77
CA THR A 100 -37.83 -13.67 -15.06
C THR A 100 -36.41 -13.11 -14.92
N TYR A 101 -35.56 -13.36 -15.92
CA TYR A 101 -34.20 -12.82 -15.92
C TYR A 101 -34.21 -11.29 -16.15
N PRO A 102 -33.45 -10.51 -15.37
CA PRO A 102 -33.29 -9.08 -15.67
C PRO A 102 -32.68 -8.87 -17.05
N LYS A 103 -33.22 -7.91 -17.80
CA LYS A 103 -32.59 -7.45 -19.05
C LYS A 103 -31.18 -6.93 -18.74
N LYS A 104 -30.19 -7.34 -19.53
CA LYS A 104 -28.81 -6.83 -19.40
C LYS A 104 -28.81 -5.33 -19.67
N ARG A 105 -28.42 -4.52 -18.68
CA ARG A 105 -28.17 -3.09 -18.88
C ARG A 105 -26.99 -2.87 -19.83
N SER A 106 -27.01 -1.77 -20.59
CA SER A 106 -25.94 -1.39 -21.51
C SER A 106 -24.60 -1.23 -20.76
N LEU A 107 -23.48 -1.49 -21.45
CA LEU A 107 -22.14 -1.32 -20.87
C LEU A 107 -21.90 0.11 -20.39
N ARG A 108 -22.34 1.12 -21.16
CA ARG A 108 -22.21 2.54 -20.78
C ARG A 108 -22.92 2.84 -19.46
N SER A 109 -24.16 2.36 -19.28
CA SER A 109 -24.91 2.55 -18.03
C SER A 109 -24.22 1.86 -16.85
N ARG A 110 -23.57 0.71 -17.05
CA ARG A 110 -22.82 0.02 -15.98
C ARG A 110 -21.57 0.80 -15.59
N ILE A 111 -20.80 1.28 -16.56
CA ILE A 111 -19.59 2.07 -16.32
C ILE A 111 -19.95 3.38 -15.61
N LEU A 112 -21.03 4.05 -16.01
CA LEU A 112 -21.51 5.26 -15.34
C LEU A 112 -21.91 5.01 -13.88
N VAL A 113 -22.64 3.94 -13.61
CA VAL A 113 -23.02 3.59 -12.22
C VAL A 113 -21.80 3.21 -11.40
N LEU A 114 -20.90 2.39 -11.93
CA LEU A 114 -19.69 1.97 -11.23
C LEU A 114 -18.77 3.16 -10.95
N SER A 115 -18.52 4.02 -11.93
CA SER A 115 -17.71 5.24 -11.73
C SER A 115 -18.33 6.17 -10.68
N PHE A 116 -19.64 6.37 -10.69
CA PHE A 116 -20.33 7.14 -9.66
C PHE A 116 -20.16 6.51 -8.27
N CYS A 117 -20.37 5.20 -8.14
CA CYS A 117 -20.16 4.48 -6.88
C CYS A 117 -18.70 4.54 -6.39
N THR A 118 -17.73 4.42 -7.30
CA THR A 118 -16.31 4.56 -6.98
C THR A 118 -16.00 5.97 -6.50
N LEU A 119 -16.53 7.01 -7.15
CA LEU A 119 -16.34 8.40 -6.71
C LEU A 119 -16.91 8.65 -5.32
N LEU A 120 -18.11 8.13 -5.02
CA LEU A 120 -18.69 8.21 -3.67
C LEU A 120 -17.83 7.51 -2.62
N TYR A 121 -17.36 6.30 -2.92
CA TYR A 121 -16.52 5.52 -2.02
C TYR A 121 -15.17 6.21 -1.76
N CYS A 122 -14.51 6.69 -2.82
CA CYS A 122 -13.29 7.48 -2.71
C CYS A 122 -13.53 8.78 -1.94
N GLY A 123 -14.69 9.42 -2.11
CA GLY A 123 -15.09 10.62 -1.35
C GLY A 123 -15.18 10.36 0.15
N LEU A 124 -15.83 9.26 0.56
CA LEU A 124 -15.89 8.87 1.97
C LEU A 124 -14.51 8.55 2.53
N PHE A 125 -13.69 7.81 1.78
CA PHE A 125 -12.34 7.45 2.21
C PHE A 125 -11.41 8.67 2.32
N THR A 126 -11.50 9.60 1.37
CA THR A 126 -10.74 10.86 1.42
C THR A 126 -11.20 11.76 2.56
N SER A 127 -12.51 11.81 2.86
CA SER A 127 -13.05 12.50 4.06
C SER A 127 -12.44 11.91 5.33
N TYR A 128 -12.45 10.58 5.47
CA TYR A 128 -11.82 9.91 6.61
C TYR A 128 -10.33 10.27 6.75
N LEU A 129 -9.55 10.11 5.68
CA LEU A 129 -8.12 10.43 5.70
C LEU A 129 -7.85 11.90 6.03
N TYR A 130 -8.69 12.81 5.55
CA TYR A 130 -8.49 14.25 5.75
C TYR A 130 -8.83 14.68 7.19
N PHE A 131 -9.97 14.26 7.72
CA PHE A 131 -10.46 14.73 9.03
C PHE A 131 -9.97 13.88 10.21
N ASN A 132 -10.00 12.55 10.06
CA ASN A 132 -9.80 11.61 11.16
C ASN A 132 -8.49 10.81 11.03
N GLY A 133 -7.82 10.85 9.87
CA GLY A 133 -6.55 10.18 9.64
C GLY A 133 -5.46 10.72 10.56
N LYS A 134 -4.83 9.84 11.35
CA LYS A 134 -3.68 10.15 12.20
C LYS A 134 -2.53 9.20 11.87
N ILE A 135 -1.31 9.72 11.85
CA ILE A 135 -0.08 8.95 11.67
C ILE A 135 0.74 9.11 12.95
N THR A 136 1.28 8.00 13.44
CA THR A 136 2.21 7.97 14.57
C THR A 136 3.64 8.15 14.07
N ASP A 137 4.33 9.15 14.58
CA ASP A 137 5.75 9.35 14.30
C ASP A 137 6.63 8.33 15.06
N SER A 138 7.92 8.23 14.72
CA SER A 138 8.88 7.38 15.43
C SER A 138 9.01 7.71 16.92
N ASP A 139 8.68 8.95 17.28
CA ASP A 139 8.70 9.46 18.66
C ASP A 139 7.37 9.20 19.40
N GLY A 140 6.39 8.58 18.73
CA GLY A 140 5.09 8.24 19.31
C GLY A 140 4.07 9.38 19.32
N GLU A 141 4.37 10.53 18.72
CA GLU A 141 3.43 11.64 18.57
C GLU A 141 2.41 11.37 17.46
N GLU A 142 1.13 11.66 17.72
CA GLU A 142 0.05 11.53 16.74
C GLU A 142 -0.13 12.83 15.95
N ILE A 143 0.20 12.81 14.66
CA ILE A 143 0.04 13.95 13.75
C ILE A 143 -1.16 13.70 12.84
N LYS A 144 -1.95 14.75 12.57
CA LYS A 144 -3.05 14.65 11.59
C LYS A 144 -2.48 14.37 10.19
N PHE A 145 -3.12 13.46 9.47
CA PHE A 145 -2.65 13.01 8.15
C PHE A 145 -2.49 14.17 7.15
N GLN A 146 -3.44 15.11 7.14
CA GLN A 146 -3.36 16.30 6.26
C GLN A 146 -2.08 17.14 6.51
N ASP A 147 -1.69 17.29 7.78
CA ASP A 147 -0.53 18.10 8.17
C ASP A 147 0.75 17.35 7.79
N ALA A 148 0.78 16.03 7.99
CA ALA A 148 1.87 15.17 7.55
C ALA A 148 2.06 15.24 6.02
N VAL A 149 0.98 15.18 5.25
CA VAL A 149 1.03 15.31 3.78
C VAL A 149 1.52 16.70 3.36
N HIS A 150 1.06 17.76 4.03
CA HIS A 150 1.51 19.12 3.76
C HIS A 150 3.01 19.28 4.07
N HIS A 151 3.47 18.80 5.22
CA HIS A 151 4.88 18.82 5.61
C HIS A 151 5.76 17.98 4.67
N PHE A 152 5.26 16.83 4.21
CA PHE A 152 5.95 16.01 3.23
C PHE A 152 6.22 16.78 1.93
N PHE A 153 5.21 17.42 1.35
CA PHE A 153 5.36 18.17 0.09
C PHE A 153 6.09 19.51 0.25
N THR A 154 6.26 20.00 1.47
CA THR A 154 7.05 21.21 1.76
C THR A 154 8.45 20.88 2.29
N SER A 155 8.75 19.60 2.54
CA SER A 155 10.05 19.17 3.06
C SER A 155 11.19 19.48 2.09
N PRO A 156 12.41 19.80 2.60
CA PRO A 156 13.58 20.00 1.76
C PRO A 156 13.85 18.83 0.83
N TRP A 157 13.67 17.60 1.34
CA TRP A 157 13.83 16.38 0.56
C TRP A 157 12.88 16.33 -0.66
N TRP A 158 11.59 16.66 -0.49
CA TRP A 158 10.65 16.65 -1.61
C TRP A 158 10.97 17.75 -2.62
N LEU A 159 11.37 18.93 -2.16
CA LEU A 159 11.77 20.03 -3.02
C LEU A 159 13.02 19.64 -3.83
N ASP A 160 14.02 19.02 -3.21
CA ASP A 160 15.23 18.53 -3.87
C ASP A 160 14.91 17.42 -4.88
N LEU A 161 14.00 16.50 -4.53
CA LEU A 161 13.52 15.47 -5.45
C LEU A 161 12.80 16.08 -6.65
N LYS A 162 11.88 17.02 -6.39
CA LYS A 162 11.14 17.74 -7.44
C LYS A 162 12.11 18.48 -8.36
N GLN A 163 13.09 19.16 -7.81
CA GLN A 163 14.11 19.86 -8.56
C GLN A 163 14.93 18.88 -9.41
N SER A 164 15.39 17.77 -8.83
CA SER A 164 16.14 16.72 -9.55
C SER A 164 15.34 16.12 -10.71
N LEU A 165 14.03 15.92 -10.53
CA LEU A 165 13.14 15.46 -11.60
C LEU A 165 12.98 16.49 -12.71
N VAL A 166 12.85 17.77 -12.36
CA VAL A 166 12.79 18.87 -13.32
C VAL A 166 14.10 18.98 -14.09
N ASP A 167 15.24 18.89 -13.42
CA ASP A 167 16.57 18.95 -14.03
C ASP A 167 16.82 17.76 -14.95
N THR A 168 16.37 16.56 -14.54
CA THR A 168 16.43 15.37 -15.40
C THR A 168 15.55 15.54 -16.63
N TRP A 169 14.36 16.13 -16.47
CA TRP A 169 13.45 16.41 -17.58
C TRP A 169 14.02 17.44 -18.56
N THR A 170 14.56 18.55 -18.07
CA THR A 170 15.20 19.56 -18.92
C THR A 170 16.44 19.00 -19.61
N PHE A 171 17.26 18.22 -18.90
CA PHE A 171 18.39 17.51 -19.49
C PHE A 171 17.94 16.55 -20.60
N ALA A 172 16.85 15.79 -20.38
CA ALA A 172 16.25 14.90 -21.38
C ALA A 172 15.74 15.64 -22.62
N GLN A 173 15.20 16.85 -22.46
CA GLN A 173 14.77 17.68 -23.58
C GLN A 173 15.95 18.17 -24.43
N HIS A 174 17.11 18.46 -23.82
CA HIS A 174 18.29 18.96 -24.53
C HIS A 174 19.15 17.86 -25.17
N HIS A 175 19.36 16.73 -24.48
CA HIS A 175 20.29 15.66 -24.92
C HIS A 175 19.57 14.42 -25.45
N GLY A 176 18.24 14.36 -25.34
CA GLY A 176 17.44 13.20 -25.67
C GLY A 176 17.41 12.14 -24.57
N TRP A 177 16.31 11.40 -24.51
CA TRP A 177 16.07 10.37 -23.50
C TRP A 177 17.06 9.19 -23.54
N ALA A 178 17.75 8.99 -24.67
CA ALA A 178 18.77 7.94 -24.79
C ALA A 178 20.00 8.22 -23.92
N GLU A 179 20.46 9.46 -23.86
CA GLU A 179 21.65 9.83 -23.07
C GLU A 179 21.34 9.82 -21.57
N VAL A 180 20.13 10.25 -21.19
CA VAL A 180 19.61 10.12 -19.82
C VAL A 180 19.65 8.66 -19.36
N TRP A 181 19.12 7.75 -20.19
CA TRP A 181 19.11 6.33 -19.86
C TRP A 181 20.54 5.77 -19.78
N LYS A 182 21.43 6.17 -20.69
CA LYS A 182 22.83 5.76 -20.61
C LYS A 182 23.48 6.18 -19.28
N GLN A 183 23.27 7.42 -18.84
CA GLN A 183 23.76 7.90 -17.55
C GLN A 183 23.15 7.15 -16.36
N ILE A 184 21.83 6.89 -16.38
CA ILE A 184 21.17 6.10 -15.33
C ILE A 184 21.78 4.69 -15.27
N ILE A 185 22.01 4.04 -16.42
CA ILE A 185 22.65 2.72 -16.48
C ILE A 185 24.06 2.80 -15.91
N ASP A 186 24.87 3.76 -16.35
CA ASP A 186 26.26 3.89 -15.91
C ASP A 186 26.36 4.17 -14.40
N LEU A 187 25.47 4.99 -13.84
CA LEU A 187 25.41 5.31 -12.40
C LEU A 187 24.80 4.19 -11.55
N SER A 188 23.91 3.37 -12.14
CA SER A 188 23.25 2.25 -11.44
C SER A 188 24.18 1.07 -11.18
N ASP A 189 25.46 1.14 -11.57
CA ASP A 189 26.44 0.06 -11.42
C ASP A 189 25.87 -1.29 -11.93
N PRO A 190 25.66 -1.44 -13.24
CA PRO A 190 24.92 -2.57 -13.81
C PRO A 190 25.65 -3.90 -13.64
N HIS A 191 26.92 -3.85 -13.21
CA HIS A 191 27.74 -5.01 -12.91
C HIS A 191 27.96 -5.23 -11.41
N GLY A 192 27.49 -4.31 -10.56
CA GLY A 192 27.63 -4.40 -9.11
C GLY A 192 29.07 -4.29 -8.62
N GLU A 193 29.99 -3.76 -9.43
CA GLU A 193 31.42 -3.70 -9.07
C GLU A 193 31.65 -2.72 -7.93
N ILE A 194 31.02 -1.54 -7.98
CA ILE A 194 31.17 -0.48 -6.97
C ILE A 194 30.65 -0.99 -5.62
N ASN A 195 29.49 -1.64 -5.63
CA ASN A 195 28.93 -2.26 -4.44
C ASN A 195 29.82 -3.39 -3.90
N ALA A 196 30.35 -4.26 -4.77
CA ALA A 196 31.24 -5.35 -4.36
C ALA A 196 32.56 -4.84 -3.75
N HIS A 197 33.16 -3.79 -4.32
CA HIS A 197 34.33 -3.12 -3.75
C HIS A 197 34.03 -2.52 -2.37
N LYS A 198 32.84 -1.91 -2.21
CA LYS A 198 32.39 -1.33 -0.94
C LYS A 198 32.16 -2.40 0.14
N VAL A 199 31.57 -3.55 -0.21
CA VAL A 199 31.36 -4.69 0.71
C VAL A 199 32.68 -5.26 1.22
N LEU A 200 33.70 -5.37 0.35
CA LEU A 200 35.03 -5.85 0.72
C LEU A 200 35.92 -4.77 1.37
N GLY A 201 35.48 -3.50 1.39
CA GLY A 201 36.23 -2.38 1.94
C GLY A 201 37.53 -2.09 1.21
N VAL A 202 37.54 -2.27 -0.12
CA VAL A 202 38.71 -2.04 -0.99
C VAL A 202 38.44 -0.90 -1.97
N SER A 203 39.50 -0.21 -2.39
CA SER A 203 39.40 0.79 -3.47
C SER A 203 38.93 0.14 -4.79
N GLN A 204 38.26 0.91 -5.64
CA GLN A 204 37.95 0.49 -7.02
C GLN A 204 39.21 0.22 -7.86
N THR A 205 40.35 0.78 -7.44
CA THR A 205 41.67 0.57 -8.07
C THR A 205 42.49 -0.55 -7.42
N ALA A 206 41.92 -1.28 -6.46
CA ALA A 206 42.65 -2.30 -5.70
C ALA A 206 43.13 -3.45 -6.58
N THR A 207 44.32 -3.97 -6.25
CA THR A 207 44.90 -5.10 -6.99
C THR A 207 44.20 -6.41 -6.63
N GLN A 208 44.27 -7.43 -7.51
CA GLN A 208 43.66 -8.73 -7.21
C GLN A 208 44.18 -9.34 -5.91
N SER A 209 45.49 -9.19 -5.65
CA SER A 209 46.11 -9.66 -4.42
C SER A 209 45.45 -9.04 -3.18
N GLU A 210 45.14 -7.75 -3.23
CA GLU A 210 44.45 -7.05 -2.14
C GLU A 210 43.01 -7.52 -1.97
N ILE A 211 42.27 -7.67 -3.08
CA ILE A 211 40.89 -8.19 -3.06
C ILE A 211 40.84 -9.58 -2.44
N THR A 212 41.75 -10.47 -2.85
CA THR A 212 41.80 -11.86 -2.38
C THR A 212 42.27 -11.94 -0.92
N ALA A 213 43.22 -11.09 -0.52
CA ALA A 213 43.67 -11.01 0.86
C ALA A 213 42.57 -10.51 1.80
N LYS A 214 41.83 -9.46 1.40
CA LYS A 214 40.71 -8.89 2.16
C LYS A 214 39.54 -9.87 2.26
N TRP A 215 39.18 -10.54 1.16
CA TRP A 215 38.19 -11.61 1.18
C TRP A 215 38.54 -12.71 2.19
N ARG A 216 39.78 -13.23 2.16
CA ARG A 216 40.23 -14.26 3.12
C ARG A 216 40.27 -13.78 4.57
N ALA A 217 40.52 -12.50 4.81
CA ALA A 217 40.47 -11.92 6.15
C ALA A 217 39.02 -11.86 6.65
N LEU A 218 38.13 -11.26 5.87
CA LEU A 218 36.71 -11.08 6.21
C LEU A 218 35.97 -12.42 6.33
N SER A 219 36.22 -13.38 5.44
CA SER A 219 35.60 -14.72 5.53
C SER A 219 36.01 -15.49 6.78
N ARG A 220 37.21 -15.25 7.33
CA ARG A 220 37.63 -15.85 8.60
C ARG A 220 37.04 -15.14 9.81
N GLU A 221 36.70 -13.87 9.68
CA GLU A 221 36.11 -13.05 10.73
C GLU A 221 34.63 -13.38 10.89
N PHE A 222 33.88 -13.40 9.78
CA PHE A 222 32.44 -13.64 9.75
C PHE A 222 32.05 -15.12 9.56
N HIS A 223 32.95 -16.06 9.87
CA HIS A 223 32.63 -17.49 9.71
C HIS A 223 31.57 -17.93 10.74
N PRO A 224 30.45 -18.57 10.32
CA PRO A 224 29.35 -18.92 11.22
C PRO A 224 29.79 -19.84 12.37
N ASP A 225 30.79 -20.69 12.16
CA ASP A 225 31.32 -21.58 13.20
C ASP A 225 32.00 -20.86 14.38
N LYS A 226 32.35 -19.58 14.24
CA LYS A 226 32.99 -18.81 15.33
C LYS A 226 31.98 -18.21 16.31
N VAL A 227 30.70 -18.14 15.94
CA VAL A 227 29.67 -17.44 16.69
C VAL A 227 28.81 -18.45 17.44
N LYS A 228 28.77 -18.32 18.77
CA LYS A 228 28.03 -19.25 19.65
C LYS A 228 26.57 -18.86 19.85
N ASP A 229 26.24 -17.58 19.69
CA ASP A 229 24.88 -17.07 19.84
C ASP A 229 24.08 -17.20 18.55
N GLU A 230 22.81 -17.64 18.64
CA GLU A 230 21.97 -17.97 17.49
C GLU A 230 21.58 -16.71 16.69
N LEU A 231 21.39 -15.58 17.36
CA LEU A 231 20.97 -14.33 16.73
C LEU A 231 22.13 -13.65 16.00
N GLU A 232 23.33 -13.72 16.57
CA GLU A 232 24.57 -13.28 15.93
C GLU A 232 25.01 -14.22 14.80
N ARG A 233 24.76 -15.53 14.92
CA ARG A 233 25.08 -16.51 13.88
C ARG A 233 24.35 -16.21 12.56
N LYS A 234 23.07 -15.82 12.62
CA LYS A 234 22.32 -15.39 11.43
C LYS A 234 22.92 -14.15 10.78
N LYS A 235 23.28 -13.14 11.57
CA LYS A 235 23.93 -11.91 11.06
C LYS A 235 25.30 -12.20 10.45
N ALA A 236 26.10 -13.07 11.08
CA ALA A 236 27.40 -13.47 10.56
C ALA A 236 27.25 -14.26 9.25
N GLN A 237 26.25 -15.14 9.15
CA GLN A 237 25.94 -15.89 7.93
C GLN A 237 25.52 -14.97 6.78
N GLU A 238 24.63 -14.00 7.03
CA GLU A 238 24.22 -12.99 6.03
C GLU A 238 25.43 -12.20 5.51
N ARG A 239 26.27 -11.69 6.42
CA ARG A 239 27.51 -10.98 6.06
C ARG A 239 28.49 -11.86 5.29
N PHE A 240 28.65 -13.11 5.69
CA PHE A 240 29.52 -14.05 5.00
C PHE A 240 29.07 -14.30 3.55
N MET A 241 27.75 -14.45 3.34
CA MET A 241 27.17 -14.59 2.01
C MET A 241 27.36 -13.33 1.17
N GLU A 242 27.16 -12.14 1.74
CA GLU A 242 27.43 -10.86 1.05
C GLU A 242 28.89 -10.75 0.59
N ILE A 243 29.85 -11.10 1.47
CA ILE A 243 31.28 -11.08 1.17
C ILE A 243 31.65 -12.05 0.04
N GLN A 244 31.06 -13.25 0.07
CA GLN A 244 31.29 -14.25 -0.97
C GLN A 244 30.73 -13.79 -2.32
N GLN A 245 29.50 -13.26 -2.34
CA GLN A 245 28.88 -12.71 -3.54
C GLN A 245 29.70 -11.55 -4.12
N ALA A 246 30.19 -10.64 -3.28
CA ALA A 246 31.04 -9.53 -3.70
C ALA A 246 32.33 -10.03 -4.39
N TYR A 247 33.01 -11.02 -3.80
CA TYR A 247 34.20 -11.61 -4.41
C TYR A 247 33.90 -12.31 -5.75
N GLU A 248 32.79 -13.04 -5.84
CA GLU A 248 32.36 -13.71 -7.07
C GLU A 248 32.08 -12.72 -8.21
N VAL A 249 31.41 -11.60 -7.91
CA VAL A 249 31.15 -10.52 -8.86
C VAL A 249 32.45 -9.94 -9.42
N LEU A 250 33.39 -9.57 -8.54
CA LEU A 250 34.69 -9.01 -8.95
C LEU A 250 35.53 -10.02 -9.75
N SER A 251 35.54 -11.29 -9.33
CA SER A 251 36.25 -12.37 -10.03
C SER A 251 35.68 -12.60 -11.43
N LYS A 252 34.35 -12.65 -11.57
CA LYS A 252 33.66 -12.82 -12.85
C LYS A 252 33.91 -11.65 -13.79
N MET A 253 33.91 -10.42 -13.29
CA MET A 253 34.19 -9.22 -14.09
C MET A 253 35.63 -9.19 -14.56
N ARG A 254 36.59 -9.56 -13.71
CA ARG A 254 37.99 -9.70 -14.13
C ARG A 254 38.15 -10.74 -15.23
N SER A 255 37.54 -11.92 -15.07
CA SER A 255 37.58 -12.98 -16.09
C SER A 255 37.05 -12.48 -17.45
N LYS A 256 35.91 -11.77 -17.44
CA LYS A 256 35.36 -11.12 -18.63
C LYS A 256 36.32 -10.09 -19.25
N ARG A 257 36.96 -9.22 -18.44
CA ARG A 257 37.93 -8.22 -18.92
C ARG A 257 39.15 -8.88 -19.56
N THR A 258 39.73 -9.89 -18.93
CA THR A 258 40.87 -10.64 -19.48
C THR A 258 40.51 -11.33 -20.80
N ALA A 259 39.33 -11.94 -20.89
CA ALA A 259 38.85 -12.58 -22.11
C ALA A 259 38.64 -11.56 -23.26
N LYS A 260 38.16 -10.35 -22.94
CA LYS A 260 37.99 -9.26 -23.92
C LYS A 260 39.35 -8.74 -24.42
N ASN A 261 40.30 -8.51 -23.52
CA ASN A 261 41.65 -8.03 -23.88
C ASN A 261 42.39 -9.03 -24.78
N LYS A 262 42.20 -10.34 -24.56
CA LYS A 262 42.78 -11.37 -25.44
C LYS A 262 42.21 -11.27 -26.87
N LYS A 263 40.88 -11.14 -27.01
CA LYS A 263 40.22 -10.99 -28.31
C LYS A 263 40.63 -9.74 -29.09
N SER A 264 40.97 -8.64 -28.41
CA SER A 264 41.40 -7.41 -29.08
C SER A 264 42.86 -7.43 -29.54
N ILE A 265 43.68 -8.35 -29.01
CA ILE A 265 45.07 -8.53 -29.45
C ILE A 265 45.14 -9.42 -30.70
N ASP A 266 44.13 -10.28 -30.89
CA ASP A 266 44.02 -11.21 -32.02
C ASP A 266 43.32 -10.58 -33.27
N LEU A 267 42.90 -9.31 -33.21
CA LEU A 267 42.26 -8.53 -34.30
C LEU A 267 43.15 -7.38 -34.74
#